data_AF-A0A0W8CZ23-F1
#
_entry.id   AF-A0A0W8CZ23-F1
#
_cell.length_a   1.000
_cell.length_b   1.000
_cell.length_c   1.000
_cell.angle_alpha   90.00
_cell.angle_beta   90.00
_cell.angle_gamma   90.00
#
_symmetry.space_group_name_H-M   'P 1'
#
loop_
_entity.id
_entity.type
_entity.pdbx_description
1 polymer ?
#
loop_
_entity_poly.entity_id
_entity_poly.type
_entity_poly.pdbx_seq_one_letter_code
_entity_poly.pdbx_strand_id
1 'polypeptide(L)'
;MGLEELQPGNTLRAKATAVAAFSKFLKGEEVEEEFVRKCIEADESGKSFVCVMDKFGMYLAFSEGKKGKLLARNTAMQYYRQAKIWLLEQFPQHRASLESRLLKMGKTLDSFCLKRDGGGFVTKAPPCTKADLKKMMVYLYTNSCSESDYQDAALLCLLWYLFGRASDLSMIKKRNISIDAADVFFLRLVRVKTSEEQGLSLFPDADFSTCPLLAVALALSVQAAPSPALIDNLPDQVLQTPTSLSPDVPLVELLNAPPPTSGLSTPVPPPPRAGTAPTIYAHVNRVLDRVCPAAGVSAALTSHSFRRGGAQHANGCEKMTARWIFDRGSWNLSTTNKGFNYIFNTSREDHMIAKVLSGYKPSAAVHLQDLSSFDADTLDSIARFQRVLFAACYQLETEAFNINRKVLDVLTACSFGTILC
;
A
#
# COMPACT_ATOMS: atom_id res chain seq x y z
N MET A 1 10.15 -30.24 -46.93
CA MET A 1 11.11 -29.57 -46.05
C MET A 1 10.34 -28.73 -45.06
N GLY A 2 10.37 -29.10 -43.78
CA GLY A 2 9.68 -28.38 -42.72
C GLY A 2 10.47 -27.15 -42.29
N LEU A 3 9.79 -26.08 -41.86
CA LEU A 3 10.43 -24.86 -41.31
C LEU A 3 11.39 -25.15 -40.13
N GLU A 4 11.27 -26.31 -39.49
CA GLU A 4 12.15 -26.76 -38.41
C GLU A 4 13.54 -27.24 -38.91
N GLU A 5 13.65 -27.72 -40.15
CA GLU A 5 14.91 -28.21 -40.75
C GLU A 5 15.86 -27.07 -41.16
N LEU A 6 15.34 -25.83 -41.23
CA LEU A 6 16.08 -24.62 -41.59
C LEU A 6 16.61 -23.86 -40.36
N GLN A 7 16.28 -24.28 -39.13
CA GLN A 7 16.74 -23.60 -37.92
C GLN A 7 18.16 -24.02 -37.53
N PRO A 8 19.05 -23.08 -37.15
CA PRO A 8 20.37 -23.42 -36.65
C PRO A 8 20.30 -24.39 -35.46
N GLY A 9 21.13 -25.44 -35.45
CA GLY A 9 21.07 -26.49 -34.42
C GLY A 9 21.23 -26.01 -32.97
N ASN A 10 21.84 -24.83 -32.75
CA ASN A 10 21.92 -24.20 -31.44
C ASN A 10 20.55 -23.66 -30.95
N THR A 11 19.71 -23.18 -31.86
CA THR A 11 18.35 -22.71 -31.57
C THR A 11 17.43 -23.86 -31.18
N LEU A 12 17.52 -24.99 -31.88
CA LEU A 12 16.78 -26.21 -31.56
C LEU A 12 17.12 -26.74 -30.16
N ARG A 13 18.40 -26.78 -29.80
CA ARG A 13 18.84 -27.16 -28.44
C ARG A 13 18.36 -26.17 -27.36
N ALA A 14 18.37 -24.87 -27.64
CA ALA A 14 17.86 -23.86 -26.72
C ALA A 14 16.35 -24.00 -26.49
N LYS A 15 15.58 -24.28 -27.55
CA LYS A 15 14.14 -24.57 -27.49
C LYS A 15 13.86 -25.80 -26.62
N ALA A 16 14.53 -26.92 -26.90
CA ALA A 16 14.37 -28.16 -26.13
C ALA A 16 14.69 -27.97 -24.62
N THR A 17 15.74 -27.21 -24.31
CA THR A 17 16.12 -26.92 -22.91
C THR A 17 15.05 -26.08 -22.20
N ALA A 18 14.47 -25.09 -22.90
CA ALA A 18 13.40 -24.26 -22.34
C ALA A 18 12.10 -25.04 -22.14
N VAL A 19 11.75 -25.93 -23.08
CA VAL A 19 10.58 -26.81 -22.95
C VAL A 19 10.77 -27.77 -21.77
N ALA A 20 11.96 -28.36 -21.59
CA ALA A 20 12.24 -29.18 -20.42
C ALA A 20 12.11 -28.40 -19.09
N ALA A 21 12.53 -27.13 -19.06
CA ALA A 21 12.33 -26.27 -17.90
C ALA A 21 10.84 -25.96 -17.64
N PHE A 22 10.06 -25.81 -18.72
CA PHE A 22 8.61 -25.61 -18.65
C PHE A 22 7.87 -26.85 -18.12
N SER A 23 8.18 -28.05 -18.63
CA SER A 23 7.60 -29.29 -18.12
C SER A 23 8.02 -29.55 -16.66
N LYS A 24 9.24 -29.18 -16.27
CA LYS A 24 9.67 -29.22 -14.85
C LYS A 24 8.85 -28.28 -13.97
N PHE A 25 8.53 -27.08 -14.46
CA PHE A 25 7.65 -26.14 -13.78
C PHE A 25 6.26 -26.75 -13.56
N LEU A 26 5.65 -27.29 -14.62
CA LEU A 26 4.32 -27.90 -14.53
C LEU A 26 4.27 -29.07 -13.53
N LYS A 27 5.30 -29.93 -13.57
CA LYS A 27 5.45 -31.02 -12.61
C LYS A 27 5.58 -30.53 -11.16
N GLY A 28 6.24 -29.39 -10.95
CA GLY A 28 6.36 -28.76 -9.63
C GLY A 28 5.07 -28.13 -9.11
N GLU A 29 4.14 -27.78 -10.00
CA GLU A 29 2.79 -27.32 -9.65
C GLU A 29 1.77 -28.47 -9.59
N GLU A 30 2.22 -29.72 -9.77
CA GLU A 30 1.34 -30.91 -9.86
C GLU A 30 0.30 -30.81 -10.99
N VAL A 31 0.65 -30.13 -12.08
CA VAL A 31 -0.23 -29.94 -13.24
C VAL A 31 0.30 -30.72 -14.43
N GLU A 32 -0.58 -31.50 -15.07
CA GLU A 32 -0.26 -32.21 -16.31
C GLU A 32 -0.26 -31.28 -17.53
N GLU A 33 0.71 -31.48 -18.43
CA GLU A 33 0.85 -30.67 -19.65
C GLU A 33 -0.38 -30.75 -20.55
N GLU A 34 -1.01 -31.93 -20.64
CA GLU A 34 -2.23 -32.14 -21.42
C GLU A 34 -3.43 -31.36 -20.85
N PHE A 35 -3.51 -31.20 -19.53
CA PHE A 35 -4.54 -30.39 -18.89
C PHE A 35 -4.38 -28.92 -19.25
N VAL A 36 -3.15 -28.39 -19.18
CA VAL A 36 -2.85 -27.01 -19.58
C VAL A 36 -3.21 -26.77 -21.03
N ARG A 37 -2.89 -27.71 -21.93
CA ARG A 37 -3.25 -27.64 -23.35
C ARG A 37 -4.77 -27.53 -23.52
N LYS A 38 -5.55 -28.42 -22.89
CA LYS A 38 -7.02 -28.36 -22.93
C LYS A 38 -7.58 -27.04 -22.39
N CYS A 39 -7.01 -26.49 -21.32
CA CYS A 39 -7.43 -25.20 -20.77
C CYS A 39 -7.11 -24.00 -21.67
N ILE A 40 -6.06 -24.09 -22.49
CA ILE A 40 -5.73 -23.05 -23.47
C ILE A 40 -6.62 -23.19 -24.71
N GLU A 41 -6.84 -24.42 -25.19
CA GLU A 41 -7.71 -24.70 -26.34
C GLU A 41 -9.16 -24.26 -26.09
N ALA A 42 -9.67 -24.49 -24.88
CA ALA A 42 -11.03 -24.09 -24.51
C ALA A 42 -11.18 -22.58 -24.23
N ASP A 43 -10.09 -21.82 -24.11
CA ASP A 43 -10.12 -20.40 -23.77
C ASP A 43 -9.81 -19.50 -24.96
N GLU A 44 -10.86 -19.13 -25.71
CA GLU A 44 -10.78 -18.22 -26.84
C GLU A 44 -10.18 -16.84 -26.47
N SER A 45 -10.29 -16.41 -25.20
CA SER A 45 -9.79 -15.12 -24.74
C SER A 45 -8.27 -15.08 -24.53
N GLY A 46 -7.60 -16.24 -24.49
CA GLY A 46 -6.15 -16.37 -24.28
C GLY A 46 -5.69 -16.00 -22.86
N LYS A 47 -6.59 -15.92 -21.88
CA LYS A 47 -6.27 -15.67 -20.46
C LYS A 47 -5.52 -16.84 -19.84
N SER A 48 -5.92 -18.08 -20.12
CA SER A 48 -5.24 -19.31 -19.70
C SER A 48 -3.79 -19.32 -20.17
N PHE A 49 -3.56 -18.97 -21.44
CA PHE A 49 -2.21 -18.85 -22.00
C PHE A 49 -1.36 -17.85 -21.20
N VAL A 50 -1.91 -16.66 -20.96
CA VAL A 50 -1.19 -15.61 -20.23
C VAL A 50 -0.92 -16.02 -18.79
N CYS A 51 -1.88 -16.64 -18.11
CA CYS A 51 -1.72 -17.11 -16.74
C CYS A 51 -0.56 -18.10 -16.60
N VAL A 52 -0.50 -19.08 -17.53
CA VAL A 52 0.56 -20.08 -17.59
C VAL A 52 1.92 -19.43 -17.83
N MET A 53 2.00 -18.48 -18.76
CA MET A 53 3.25 -17.74 -19.02
C MET A 53 3.66 -16.82 -17.86
N ASP A 54 2.72 -16.24 -17.12
CA ASP A 54 3.00 -15.41 -15.95
C ASP A 54 3.60 -16.25 -14.82
N LYS A 55 2.95 -17.37 -14.49
CA LYS A 55 3.45 -18.35 -13.52
C LYS A 55 4.82 -18.91 -13.92
N PHE A 56 5.02 -19.22 -15.20
CA PHE A 56 6.33 -19.67 -15.67
C PHE A 56 7.41 -18.59 -15.56
N GLY A 57 7.09 -17.33 -15.86
CA GLY A 57 7.99 -16.20 -15.65
C GLY A 57 8.38 -16.05 -14.18
N MET A 58 7.42 -16.20 -13.27
CA MET A 58 7.64 -16.21 -11.82
C MET A 58 8.55 -17.38 -11.41
N TYR A 59 8.26 -18.59 -11.88
CA TYR A 59 9.09 -19.77 -11.63
C TYR A 59 10.55 -19.53 -12.04
N LEU A 60 10.80 -18.97 -13.23
CA LEU A 60 12.15 -18.69 -13.72
C LEU A 60 12.87 -17.60 -12.91
N ALA A 61 12.13 -16.65 -12.33
CA ALA A 61 12.70 -15.59 -11.50
C ALA A 61 13.33 -16.15 -10.21
N PHE A 62 12.77 -17.23 -9.67
CA PHE A 62 13.17 -17.87 -8.40
C PHE A 62 13.84 -19.23 -8.58
N SER A 63 13.94 -19.75 -9.80
CA SER A 63 14.59 -21.02 -10.09
C SER A 63 16.10 -20.94 -9.87
N GLU A 64 16.66 -22.00 -9.27
CA GLU A 64 18.09 -22.16 -9.06
C GLU A 64 18.72 -23.02 -10.16
N GLY A 65 19.93 -22.64 -10.59
CA GLY A 65 20.78 -23.40 -11.49
C GLY A 65 21.60 -24.47 -10.75
N LYS A 66 22.56 -25.09 -11.46
CA LYS A 66 23.37 -26.25 -11.01
C LYS A 66 24.28 -26.03 -9.79
N LYS A 67 24.14 -24.92 -9.05
CA LYS A 67 24.96 -24.55 -7.88
C LYS A 67 24.16 -23.87 -6.76
N GLY A 68 22.83 -24.02 -6.73
CA GLY A 68 21.95 -23.33 -5.78
C GLY A 68 21.88 -21.80 -5.97
N LYS A 69 22.49 -21.28 -7.05
CA LYS A 69 22.41 -19.87 -7.44
C LYS A 69 21.23 -19.69 -8.37
N LEU A 70 20.48 -18.61 -8.19
CA LEU A 70 19.40 -18.23 -9.09
C LEU A 70 19.86 -18.20 -10.55
N LEU A 71 18.98 -18.59 -11.48
CA LEU A 71 19.25 -18.58 -12.93
C LEU A 71 19.72 -17.19 -13.36
N ALA A 72 20.84 -17.08 -14.10
CA ALA A 72 21.30 -15.79 -14.63
C ALA A 72 20.22 -15.10 -15.50
N ARG A 73 20.20 -13.75 -15.55
CA ARG A 73 19.22 -12.98 -16.35
C ARG A 73 19.10 -13.50 -17.77
N ASN A 74 20.22 -13.66 -18.45
CA ASN A 74 20.24 -14.10 -19.84
C ASN A 74 19.61 -15.50 -20.01
N THR A 75 19.85 -16.40 -19.06
CA THR A 75 19.28 -17.75 -19.07
C THR A 75 17.77 -17.74 -18.82
N ALA A 76 17.31 -17.02 -17.80
CA ALA A 76 15.88 -16.89 -17.49
C ALA A 76 15.12 -16.26 -18.66
N MET A 77 15.65 -15.19 -19.25
CA MET A 77 15.05 -14.55 -20.41
C MET A 77 15.05 -15.44 -21.65
N GLN A 78 16.09 -16.25 -21.85
CA GLN A 78 16.13 -17.20 -22.95
C GLN A 78 15.07 -18.29 -22.79
N TYR A 79 14.94 -18.87 -21.60
CA TYR A 79 13.92 -19.89 -21.33
C TYR A 79 12.51 -19.33 -21.52
N TYR A 80 12.24 -18.14 -20.98
CA TYR A 80 10.95 -17.47 -21.15
C TYR A 80 10.61 -17.22 -22.62
N ARG A 81 11.57 -16.72 -23.41
CA ARG A 81 11.37 -16.44 -24.84
C ARG A 81 11.11 -17.72 -25.64
N GLN A 82 11.89 -18.77 -25.41
CA GLN A 82 11.77 -20.03 -26.13
C GLN A 82 10.48 -20.78 -25.77
N ALA A 83 10.11 -20.83 -24.49
CA ALA A 83 8.84 -21.41 -24.06
C ALA A 83 7.64 -20.63 -24.62
N LYS A 84 7.70 -19.30 -24.64
CA LYS A 84 6.67 -18.45 -25.27
C LYS A 84 6.51 -18.78 -26.75
N ILE A 85 7.62 -18.87 -27.50
CA ILE A 85 7.59 -19.16 -28.93
C ILE A 85 7.02 -20.55 -29.17
N TRP A 86 7.50 -21.56 -28.44
CA TRP A 86 7.00 -22.93 -28.53
C TRP A 86 5.50 -23.00 -28.24
N LEU A 87 5.01 -22.37 -27.17
CA LEU A 87 3.59 -22.39 -26.82
C LEU A 87 2.73 -21.65 -27.86
N LEU A 88 3.24 -20.56 -28.46
CA LEU A 88 2.56 -19.86 -29.56
C LEU A 88 2.55 -20.66 -30.87
N GLU A 89 3.51 -21.56 -31.11
CA GLU A 89 3.48 -22.49 -32.24
C GLU A 89 2.42 -23.58 -32.06
N GLN A 90 2.13 -23.97 -30.81
CA GLN A 90 1.04 -24.90 -30.50
C GLN A 90 -0.34 -24.26 -30.64
N PHE A 91 -0.45 -22.94 -30.39
CA PHE A 91 -1.70 -22.19 -30.43
C PHE A 91 -1.60 -20.93 -31.29
N PRO A 92 -1.44 -21.08 -32.62
CA PRO A 92 -1.24 -19.94 -33.53
C PRO A 92 -2.39 -18.93 -33.50
N GLN A 93 -3.61 -19.36 -33.17
CA GLN A 93 -4.82 -18.52 -33.08
C GLN A 93 -4.70 -17.39 -32.05
N HIS A 94 -3.92 -17.56 -30.98
CA HIS A 94 -3.78 -16.54 -29.94
C HIS A 94 -2.66 -15.54 -30.22
N ARG A 95 -1.84 -15.77 -31.26
CA ARG A 95 -0.60 -15.02 -31.49
C ARG A 95 -0.84 -13.52 -31.64
N ALA A 96 -1.73 -13.13 -32.55
CA ALA A 96 -2.02 -11.72 -32.83
C ALA A 96 -2.58 -10.97 -31.60
N SER A 97 -3.42 -11.64 -30.80
CA SER A 97 -4.07 -11.06 -29.62
C SER A 97 -3.10 -10.90 -28.42
N LEU A 98 -2.19 -11.85 -28.23
CA LEU A 98 -1.37 -11.92 -27.01
C LEU A 98 0.03 -11.31 -27.15
N GLU A 99 0.52 -11.05 -28.36
CA GLU A 99 1.92 -10.67 -28.61
C GLU A 99 2.38 -9.43 -27.81
N SER A 100 1.58 -8.36 -27.81
CA SER A 100 1.87 -7.13 -27.06
C SER A 100 1.91 -7.37 -25.54
N ARG A 101 1.00 -8.20 -25.02
CA ARG A 101 0.90 -8.52 -23.60
C ARG A 101 2.09 -9.38 -23.14
N LEU A 102 2.43 -10.42 -23.91
CA LEU A 102 3.57 -11.29 -23.62
C LEU A 102 4.91 -10.55 -23.75
N LEU A 103 5.01 -9.56 -24.64
CA LEU A 103 6.19 -8.70 -24.71
C LEU A 103 6.36 -7.85 -23.45
N LYS A 104 5.27 -7.27 -22.92
CA LYS A 104 5.30 -6.51 -21.65
C LYS A 104 5.71 -7.40 -20.47
N MET A 105 5.17 -8.61 -20.39
CA MET A 105 5.54 -9.58 -19.34
C MET A 105 7.02 -9.95 -19.42
N GLY A 106 7.54 -10.19 -20.62
CA GLY A 106 8.98 -10.41 -20.83
C GLY A 106 9.85 -9.23 -20.36
N LYS A 107 9.43 -7.98 -20.62
CA LYS A 107 10.15 -6.78 -20.13
C LYS A 107 10.12 -6.66 -18.60
N THR A 108 8.99 -7.03 -17.97
CA THR A 108 8.87 -7.05 -16.50
C THR A 108 9.81 -8.08 -15.89
N LEU A 109 9.85 -9.30 -16.44
CA LEU A 109 10.78 -10.34 -16.01
C LEU A 109 12.24 -9.90 -16.18
N ASP A 110 12.58 -9.30 -17.32
CA ASP A 110 13.93 -8.81 -17.61
C ASP A 110 14.39 -7.74 -16.62
N SER A 111 13.50 -6.78 -16.30
CA SER A 111 13.74 -5.72 -15.32
C SER A 111 13.95 -6.28 -13.91
N PHE A 112 13.23 -7.36 -13.57
CA PHE A 112 13.39 -8.05 -12.30
C PHE A 112 14.73 -8.78 -12.22
N CYS A 113 15.08 -9.57 -13.24
CA CYS A 113 16.35 -10.27 -13.32
C CYS A 113 17.55 -9.30 -13.32
N LEU A 114 17.42 -8.14 -13.96
CA LEU A 114 18.44 -7.09 -13.95
C LEU A 114 18.71 -6.54 -12.54
N LYS A 115 17.64 -6.27 -11.76
CA LYS A 115 17.76 -5.80 -10.37
C LYS A 115 18.39 -6.85 -9.44
N ARG A 116 18.24 -8.13 -9.77
CA ARG A 116 18.84 -9.24 -9.04
C ARG A 116 20.33 -9.40 -9.32
N ASP A 117 20.75 -9.26 -10.57
CA ASP A 117 22.15 -9.46 -11.00
C ASP A 117 23.07 -8.30 -10.55
N GLY A 118 22.52 -7.12 -10.26
CA GLY A 118 23.24 -5.94 -9.76
C GLY A 118 23.71 -5.98 -8.29
N GLY A 119 23.76 -7.16 -7.65
CA GLY A 119 24.43 -7.29 -6.36
C GLY A 119 23.71 -6.66 -5.17
N GLY A 120 22.40 -6.87 -5.04
CA GLY A 120 21.71 -6.59 -3.79
C GLY A 120 20.55 -7.53 -3.59
N PHE A 121 20.66 -8.45 -2.62
CA PHE A 121 19.57 -8.46 -1.65
C PHE A 121 19.47 -7.01 -1.20
N VAL A 122 18.47 -6.26 -1.68
CA VAL A 122 18.10 -4.97 -1.10
C VAL A 122 18.27 -5.18 0.39
N THR A 123 19.11 -4.44 1.11
CA THR A 123 19.22 -4.58 2.56
C THR A 123 17.84 -4.25 3.09
N LYS A 124 17.05 -5.31 3.25
CA LYS A 124 15.60 -5.24 3.34
C LYS A 124 15.40 -4.85 4.79
N ALA A 125 14.97 -3.60 5.05
CA ALA A 125 14.66 -3.19 6.42
C ALA A 125 13.83 -4.27 7.12
N PRO A 126 14.17 -4.67 8.35
CA PRO A 126 13.47 -5.75 9.04
C PRO A 126 11.98 -5.41 9.12
N PRO A 127 11.08 -6.39 8.95
CA PRO A 127 9.66 -6.13 9.09
C PRO A 127 9.36 -5.70 10.52
N CYS A 128 8.61 -4.60 10.67
CA CYS A 128 8.01 -4.30 11.97
C CYS A 128 6.96 -5.38 12.24
N THR A 129 7.06 -6.12 13.33
CA THR A 129 6.01 -7.08 13.71
C THR A 129 4.92 -6.39 14.52
N LYS A 130 3.75 -7.02 14.63
CA LYS A 130 2.69 -6.52 15.52
C LYS A 130 3.17 -6.41 16.98
N ALA A 131 4.04 -7.32 17.41
CA ALA A 131 4.65 -7.30 18.73
C ALA A 131 5.62 -6.12 18.90
N ASP A 132 6.41 -5.78 17.89
CA ASP A 132 7.27 -4.58 17.91
C ASP A 132 6.43 -3.31 18.00
N LEU A 133 5.36 -3.22 17.20
CA LEU A 133 4.41 -2.10 17.27
C LEU A 133 3.84 -1.97 18.68
N LYS A 134 3.34 -3.07 19.26
CA LYS A 134 2.80 -3.07 20.63
C LYS A 134 3.80 -2.54 21.64
N LYS A 135 5.06 -3.01 21.60
CA LYS A 135 6.11 -2.52 22.50
C LYS A 135 6.31 -1.01 22.38
N MET A 136 6.40 -0.49 21.15
CA MET A 136 6.55 0.95 20.91
C MET A 136 5.35 1.76 21.43
N MET A 137 4.12 1.27 21.18
CA MET A 137 2.90 1.94 21.62
C MET A 137 2.76 1.95 23.14
N VAL A 138 2.98 0.82 23.81
CA VAL A 138 2.96 0.73 25.28
C VAL A 138 4.02 1.64 25.90
N TYR A 139 5.23 1.68 25.34
CA TYR A 139 6.26 2.61 25.80
C TYR A 139 5.80 4.07 25.69
N LEU A 140 5.26 4.47 24.55
CA LEU A 140 4.78 5.84 24.32
C LEU A 140 3.63 6.22 25.25
N TYR A 141 2.65 5.34 25.47
CA TYR A 141 1.53 5.62 26.36
C TYR A 141 1.92 5.65 27.84
N THR A 142 2.86 4.81 28.27
CA THR A 142 3.29 4.77 29.67
C THR A 142 4.25 5.91 30.02
N ASN A 143 5.03 6.40 29.06
CA ASN A 143 6.09 7.40 29.29
C ASN A 143 5.81 8.74 28.59
N SER A 144 4.57 8.96 28.12
CA SER A 144 4.20 10.22 27.47
C SER A 144 4.36 11.38 28.45
N CYS A 145 5.18 12.37 28.07
CA CYS A 145 5.36 13.59 28.85
C CYS A 145 4.93 14.84 28.06
N SER A 146 4.58 14.67 26.79
CA SER A 146 4.24 15.76 25.88
C SER A 146 3.17 15.35 24.87
N GLU A 147 2.51 16.35 24.30
CA GLU A 147 1.52 16.17 23.24
C GLU A 147 2.10 15.40 22.04
N SER A 148 3.36 15.67 21.70
CA SER A 148 4.06 15.05 20.57
C SER A 148 4.27 13.54 20.76
N ASP A 149 4.29 13.02 21.98
CA ASP A 149 4.40 11.57 22.21
C ASP A 149 3.13 10.83 21.76
N TYR A 150 1.95 11.43 21.97
CA TYR A 150 0.68 10.88 21.47
C TYR A 150 0.54 11.06 19.95
N GLN A 151 1.07 12.15 19.40
CA GLN A 151 1.16 12.34 17.94
C GLN A 151 2.06 11.27 17.31
N ASP A 152 3.21 10.98 17.91
CA ASP A 152 4.13 9.92 17.48
C ASP A 152 3.47 8.54 17.60
N ALA A 153 2.71 8.28 18.66
CA ALA A 153 1.94 7.04 18.79
C ALA A 153 0.91 6.88 17.66
N ALA A 154 0.16 7.93 17.35
CA ALA A 154 -0.76 7.93 16.21
C ALA A 154 -0.04 7.73 14.87
N LEU A 155 1.13 8.35 14.69
CA LEU A 155 1.97 8.18 13.51
C LEU A 155 2.40 6.71 13.32
N LEU A 156 3.00 6.09 14.34
CA LEU A 156 3.48 4.71 14.25
C LEU A 156 2.31 3.71 14.08
N CYS A 157 1.20 3.95 14.79
CA CYS A 157 0.00 3.14 14.68
C CYS A 157 -0.58 3.21 13.26
N LEU A 158 -0.80 4.42 12.72
CA LEU A 158 -1.35 4.57 11.37
C LEU A 158 -0.39 4.06 10.29
N LEU A 159 0.93 4.17 10.46
CA LEU A 159 1.89 3.57 9.53
C LEU A 159 1.70 2.06 9.38
N TRP A 160 1.31 1.34 10.44
CA TRP A 160 0.95 -0.09 10.35
C TRP A 160 -0.24 -0.31 9.42
N TYR A 161 -1.35 0.40 9.65
CA TYR A 161 -2.59 0.24 8.89
C TYR A 161 -2.52 0.74 7.45
N LEU A 162 -1.64 1.70 7.18
CA LEU A 162 -1.42 2.31 5.87
C LEU A 162 -0.26 1.65 5.11
N PHE A 163 0.28 0.52 5.58
CA PHE A 163 1.44 -0.15 4.96
C PHE A 163 2.64 0.79 4.73
N GLY A 164 2.96 1.59 5.73
CA GLY A 164 4.12 2.47 5.76
C GLY A 164 4.03 3.67 4.83
N ARG A 165 2.82 4.06 4.39
CA ARG A 165 2.60 5.22 3.51
C ARG A 165 2.68 6.55 4.28
N ALA A 166 3.86 6.83 4.83
CA ALA A 166 4.16 8.04 5.59
C ALA A 166 3.83 9.33 4.81
N SER A 167 4.13 9.35 3.49
CA SER A 167 3.83 10.49 2.64
C SER A 167 2.35 10.81 2.52
N ASP A 168 1.49 9.79 2.49
CA ASP A 168 0.05 10.01 2.43
C ASP A 168 -0.43 10.51 3.78
N LEU A 169 0.08 9.92 4.87
CA LEU A 169 -0.27 10.28 6.24
C LEU A 169 0.04 11.75 6.56
N SER A 170 1.17 12.30 6.09
CA SER A 170 1.49 13.72 6.26
C SER A 170 0.55 14.68 5.52
N MET A 171 -0.32 14.17 4.64
CA MET A 171 -1.30 14.98 3.90
C MET A 171 -2.73 14.80 4.41
N ILE A 172 -2.94 13.93 5.39
CA ILE A 172 -4.27 13.63 5.93
C ILE A 172 -4.74 14.78 6.82
N LYS A 173 -5.93 15.28 6.50
CA LYS A 173 -6.63 16.32 7.27
C LYS A 173 -7.79 15.71 8.04
N LYS A 174 -8.30 16.42 9.04
CA LYS A 174 -9.47 16.00 9.84
C LYS A 174 -10.69 15.65 8.98
N ARG A 175 -10.96 16.44 7.93
CA ARG A 175 -12.02 16.19 6.93
C ARG A 175 -11.89 14.88 6.14
N ASN A 176 -10.72 14.24 6.17
CA ASN A 176 -10.48 12.97 5.48
C ASN A 176 -10.97 11.76 6.30
N ILE A 177 -11.38 11.97 7.55
CA ILE A 177 -11.95 10.93 8.40
C ILE A 177 -13.46 10.98 8.32
N SER A 178 -14.08 9.81 8.19
CA SER A 178 -15.53 9.65 8.18
C SER A 178 -15.93 8.29 8.76
N ILE A 179 -17.18 8.15 9.15
CA ILE A 179 -17.80 6.83 9.36
C ILE A 179 -18.76 6.61 8.21
N ASP A 180 -18.62 5.49 7.51
CA ASP A 180 -19.47 5.17 6.37
C ASP A 180 -20.86 4.65 6.81
N ALA A 181 -21.69 4.32 5.81
CA ALA A 181 -23.03 3.79 6.06
C ALA A 181 -23.04 2.36 6.63
N ALA A 182 -21.92 1.65 6.62
CA ALA A 182 -21.76 0.32 7.20
C ALA A 182 -21.16 0.38 8.62
N ASP A 183 -21.14 1.57 9.24
CA ASP A 183 -20.50 1.85 10.52
C ASP A 183 -19.03 1.41 10.56
N VAL A 184 -18.30 1.72 9.49
CA VAL A 184 -16.86 1.49 9.40
C VAL A 184 -16.12 2.83 9.45
N PHE A 185 -15.08 2.88 10.29
CA PHE A 185 -14.23 4.05 10.40
C PHE A 185 -13.31 4.13 9.18
N PHE A 186 -13.33 5.24 8.47
CA PHE A 186 -12.75 5.35 7.15
C PHE A 186 -11.84 6.55 6.99
N LEU A 187 -10.71 6.32 6.33
CA LEU A 187 -9.67 7.28 6.04
C LEU A 187 -9.55 7.47 4.53
N ARG A 188 -9.98 8.63 4.04
CA ARG A 188 -9.96 8.98 2.62
C ARG A 188 -8.70 9.77 2.28
N LEU A 189 -7.75 9.13 1.61
CA LEU A 189 -6.47 9.74 1.24
C LEU A 189 -6.33 9.90 -0.27
N VAL A 190 -5.69 10.98 -0.70
CA VAL A 190 -5.23 11.14 -2.08
C VAL A 190 -3.80 10.64 -2.13
N ARG A 191 -3.56 9.60 -2.92
CA ARG A 191 -2.24 8.97 -2.99
C ARG A 191 -1.26 9.90 -3.68
N VAL A 192 -0.21 10.33 -2.98
CA VAL A 192 0.77 11.32 -3.50
C VAL A 192 1.38 10.89 -4.85
N LYS A 193 1.60 9.58 -5.03
CA LYS A 193 2.30 9.05 -6.21
C LYS A 193 1.41 8.90 -7.45
N THR A 194 0.10 8.81 -7.27
CA THR A 194 -0.85 8.55 -8.38
C THR A 194 -1.90 9.64 -8.51
N SER A 195 -2.00 10.56 -7.55
CA SER A 195 -3.09 11.52 -7.38
C SER A 195 -4.47 10.89 -7.38
N GLU A 196 -4.55 9.58 -7.10
CA GLU A 196 -5.80 8.83 -7.04
C GLU A 196 -6.32 8.84 -5.61
N GLU A 197 -7.61 9.09 -5.48
CA GLU A 197 -8.30 8.99 -4.19
C GLU A 197 -8.49 7.53 -3.83
N GLN A 198 -8.08 7.17 -2.61
CA GLN A 198 -8.26 5.86 -2.05
C GLN A 198 -8.86 5.99 -0.66
N GLY A 199 -9.81 5.12 -0.38
CA GLY A 199 -10.38 4.99 0.93
C GLY A 199 -9.82 3.77 1.66
N LEU A 200 -9.48 3.93 2.94
CA LEU A 200 -8.99 2.86 3.79
C LEU A 200 -9.83 2.73 5.05
N SER A 201 -10.21 1.50 5.34
CA SER A 201 -10.97 1.12 6.52
C SER A 201 -10.05 0.87 7.69
N LEU A 202 -10.51 1.28 8.86
CA LEU A 202 -9.89 1.08 10.16
C LEU A 202 -10.94 0.45 11.09
N PHE A 203 -10.53 -0.58 11.83
CA PHE A 203 -11.35 -1.19 12.86
C PHE A 203 -10.66 -1.01 14.22
N PRO A 204 -11.42 -0.97 15.33
CA PRO A 204 -10.86 -1.11 16.66
C PRO A 204 -9.96 -2.34 16.69
N ASP A 205 -8.79 -2.25 17.30
CA ASP A 205 -7.89 -3.40 17.44
C ASP A 205 -8.32 -4.28 18.61
N ALA A 206 -8.10 -5.59 18.51
CA ALA A 206 -8.29 -6.52 19.62
C ALA A 206 -7.39 -6.19 20.82
N ASP A 207 -6.24 -5.58 20.56
CA ASP A 207 -5.33 -5.03 21.55
C ASP A 207 -5.44 -3.50 21.57
N PHE A 208 -5.97 -2.96 22.68
CA PHE A 208 -6.19 -1.54 22.86
C PHE A 208 -4.91 -0.71 22.62
N SER A 209 -3.74 -1.23 22.98
CA SER A 209 -2.48 -0.51 22.85
C SER A 209 -2.09 -0.27 21.38
N THR A 210 -2.61 -1.04 20.44
CA THR A 210 -2.37 -0.86 19.00
C THR A 210 -3.63 -0.47 18.22
N CYS A 211 -4.66 0.00 18.94
CA CYS A 211 -5.92 0.43 18.37
C CYS A 211 -5.76 1.76 17.63
N PRO A 212 -6.05 1.81 16.30
CA PRO A 212 -5.87 3.02 15.52
C PRO A 212 -6.87 4.11 15.90
N LEU A 213 -8.08 3.73 16.32
CA LEU A 213 -9.11 4.66 16.76
C LEU A 213 -8.71 5.32 18.09
N LEU A 214 -8.20 4.53 19.05
CA LEU A 214 -7.68 5.08 20.30
C LEU A 214 -6.48 6.00 20.06
N ALA A 215 -5.54 5.59 19.21
CA ALA A 215 -4.37 6.41 18.89
C ALA A 215 -4.75 7.75 18.25
N VAL A 216 -5.73 7.75 17.33
CA VAL A 216 -6.30 8.97 16.73
C VAL A 216 -7.02 9.83 17.78
N ALA A 217 -7.85 9.22 18.63
CA ALA A 217 -8.57 9.93 19.70
C ALA A 217 -7.60 10.67 20.63
N LEU A 218 -6.55 9.98 21.09
CA LEU A 218 -5.55 10.55 21.99
C LEU A 218 -4.78 11.67 21.31
N ALA A 219 -4.30 11.47 20.07
CA ALA A 219 -3.62 12.52 19.33
C ALA A 219 -4.49 13.76 19.15
N LEU A 220 -5.78 13.61 18.84
CA LEU A 220 -6.69 14.75 18.69
C LEU A 220 -6.97 15.47 20.02
N SER A 221 -7.06 14.72 21.12
CA SER A 221 -7.34 15.30 22.44
C SER A 221 -6.22 16.16 23.00
N VAL A 222 -4.98 15.93 22.56
CA VAL A 222 -3.80 16.64 23.05
C VAL A 222 -3.29 17.71 22.09
N GLN A 223 -4.01 18.05 21.02
CA GLN A 223 -3.58 19.11 20.11
C GLN A 223 -3.62 20.47 20.82
N ALA A 224 -2.46 21.12 21.00
CA ALA A 224 -2.37 22.46 21.61
C ALA A 224 -3.20 23.53 20.91
N ALA A 225 -3.42 23.41 19.60
CA ALA A 225 -4.10 24.43 18.81
C ALA A 225 -5.02 23.82 17.73
N PRO A 226 -6.11 24.52 17.37
CA PRO A 226 -6.89 24.16 16.21
C PRO A 226 -6.06 24.11 14.93
N SER A 227 -6.07 22.95 14.29
CA SER A 227 -5.32 22.64 13.09
C SER A 227 -6.16 21.80 12.13
N PRO A 228 -6.00 21.92 10.80
CA PRO A 228 -6.67 21.03 9.86
C PRO A 228 -5.99 19.66 9.79
N ALA A 229 -4.75 19.52 10.27
CA ALA A 229 -4.00 18.27 10.22
C ALA A 229 -4.58 17.25 11.21
N LEU A 230 -4.51 15.98 10.83
CA LEU A 230 -4.84 14.89 11.74
C LEU A 230 -3.74 14.66 12.78
N ILE A 231 -2.48 14.86 12.37
CA ILE A 231 -1.30 14.74 13.23
C ILE A 231 -0.50 16.03 13.07
N ASP A 232 -0.35 16.81 14.14
CA ASP A 232 0.14 18.19 14.07
C ASP A 232 1.67 18.31 14.04
N ASN A 233 2.39 17.28 14.47
CA ASN A 233 3.86 17.32 14.56
C ASN A 233 4.57 16.84 13.27
N LEU A 234 3.82 16.63 12.19
CA LEU A 234 4.38 16.17 10.92
C LEU A 234 4.94 17.34 10.09
N PRO A 235 6.05 17.15 9.37
CA PRO A 235 6.60 18.19 8.51
C PRO A 235 5.66 18.47 7.33
N ASP A 236 5.46 19.74 7.02
CA ASP A 236 4.71 20.17 5.84
C ASP A 236 5.36 19.62 4.58
N GLN A 237 4.57 18.95 3.74
CA GLN A 237 4.98 18.66 2.38
C GLN A 237 4.74 19.89 1.52
N VAL A 238 5.81 20.42 0.92
CA VAL A 238 5.70 21.39 -0.17
C VAL A 238 5.03 20.69 -1.36
N LEU A 239 3.72 20.87 -1.48
CA LEU A 239 3.06 20.65 -2.77
C LEU A 239 3.64 21.67 -3.74
N GLN A 240 4.05 21.22 -4.92
CA GLN A 240 3.98 22.10 -6.07
C GLN A 240 2.51 22.50 -6.16
N THR A 241 2.21 23.74 -5.78
CA THR A 241 0.88 24.31 -5.93
C THR A 241 0.48 24.08 -7.38
N PRO A 242 -0.64 23.38 -7.66
CA PRO A 242 -1.23 23.51 -8.98
C PRO A 242 -1.42 25.00 -9.19
N THR A 243 -1.01 25.52 -10.34
CA THR A 243 -1.25 26.91 -10.73
C THR A 243 -2.70 27.22 -10.36
N SER A 244 -2.89 28.16 -9.42
CA SER A 244 -4.22 28.57 -9.00
C SER A 244 -4.93 29.13 -10.23
N LEU A 245 -5.75 28.32 -10.88
CA LEU A 245 -6.65 28.80 -11.91
C LEU A 245 -7.71 29.62 -11.19
N SER A 246 -7.65 30.94 -11.38
CA SER A 246 -8.68 31.84 -10.86
C SER A 246 -10.04 31.38 -11.38
N PRO A 247 -11.08 31.27 -10.52
CA PRO A 247 -12.41 30.83 -10.93
C PRO A 247 -13.06 31.76 -11.98
N ASP A 248 -12.50 32.95 -12.18
CA ASP A 248 -13.01 33.96 -13.10
C ASP A 248 -12.49 33.84 -14.54
N VAL A 249 -11.60 32.87 -14.85
CA VAL A 249 -11.07 32.70 -16.21
C VAL A 249 -11.96 31.75 -17.03
N PRO A 250 -12.60 32.21 -18.12
CA PRO A 250 -13.42 31.36 -18.97
C PRO A 250 -12.59 30.22 -19.57
N LEU A 251 -13.16 29.01 -19.60
CA LEU A 251 -12.52 27.80 -20.11
C LEU A 251 -11.94 27.97 -21.53
N VAL A 252 -12.55 28.83 -22.34
CA VAL A 252 -12.12 29.13 -23.71
C VAL A 252 -10.79 29.90 -23.76
N GLU A 253 -10.50 30.77 -22.80
CA GLU A 253 -9.22 31.49 -22.75
C GLU A 253 -8.07 30.58 -22.32
N LEU A 254 -8.33 29.62 -21.44
CA LEU A 254 -7.35 28.62 -21.02
C LEU A 254 -6.94 27.66 -22.14
N LEU A 255 -7.87 27.33 -23.03
CA LEU A 255 -7.62 26.44 -24.17
C LEU A 255 -6.94 27.15 -25.35
N ASN A 256 -7.09 28.47 -25.46
CA ASN A 256 -6.48 29.28 -26.51
C ASN A 256 -5.15 29.92 -26.11
N ALA A 257 -4.70 29.72 -24.86
CA ALA A 257 -3.41 30.20 -24.40
C ALA A 257 -2.28 29.49 -25.19
N PRO A 258 -1.36 30.23 -25.83
CA PRO A 258 -0.23 29.61 -26.51
C PRO A 258 0.62 28.84 -25.49
N PRO A 259 1.19 27.67 -25.86
CA PRO A 259 2.02 26.91 -24.95
C PRO A 259 3.19 27.78 -24.47
N PRO A 260 3.57 27.71 -23.18
CA PRO A 260 4.67 28.51 -22.67
C PRO A 260 5.92 28.14 -23.47
N THR A 261 6.45 29.12 -24.21
CA THR A 261 7.76 29.01 -24.83
C THR A 261 8.77 28.74 -23.72
N SER A 262 9.29 27.52 -23.64
CA SER A 262 10.52 27.22 -22.90
C SER A 262 11.66 28.01 -23.54
N GLY A 263 11.79 29.27 -23.13
CA GLY A 263 13.00 30.05 -23.32
C GLY A 263 14.12 29.39 -22.52
N LEU A 264 15.13 28.92 -23.23
CA LEU A 264 16.37 28.39 -22.69
C LEU A 264 17.13 29.54 -21.99
N SER A 265 16.82 29.83 -20.74
CA SER A 265 17.63 30.75 -19.93
C SER A 265 18.73 29.98 -19.20
N THR A 266 19.93 30.54 -19.28
CA THR A 266 21.21 30.02 -18.81
C THR A 266 21.19 29.64 -17.32
N PRO A 267 21.98 28.62 -16.91
CA PRO A 267 21.96 28.15 -15.53
C PRO A 267 22.61 29.20 -14.62
N VAL A 268 21.80 29.85 -13.79
CA VAL A 268 22.28 30.57 -12.61
C VAL A 268 22.73 29.54 -11.58
N PRO A 269 23.94 29.65 -11.01
CA PRO A 269 24.38 28.73 -9.97
C PRO A 269 23.42 28.80 -8.77
N PRO A 270 23.06 27.66 -8.15
CA PRO A 270 22.18 27.68 -7.00
C PRO A 270 22.83 28.46 -5.85
N PRO A 271 22.07 29.31 -5.13
CA PRO A 271 22.56 29.96 -3.93
C PRO A 271 22.93 28.91 -2.85
N PRO A 272 23.78 29.27 -1.87
CA PRO A 272 24.26 28.35 -0.84
C PRO A 272 23.09 27.70 -0.11
N ARG A 273 23.20 26.39 0.15
CA ARG A 273 22.19 25.55 0.81
C ARG A 273 21.72 26.16 2.14
N ALA A 274 20.54 26.79 2.13
CA ALA A 274 19.71 26.95 3.31
C ALA A 274 19.14 25.58 3.69
N GLY A 275 19.11 25.26 4.99
CA GLY A 275 18.81 23.93 5.52
C GLY A 275 17.52 23.33 4.95
N THR A 276 17.64 22.19 4.29
CA THR A 276 16.49 21.42 3.79
C THR A 276 15.57 21.04 4.94
N ALA A 277 14.30 21.46 4.89
CA ALA A 277 13.29 21.02 5.84
C ALA A 277 13.27 19.48 5.91
N PRO A 278 13.17 18.87 7.11
CA PRO A 278 13.24 17.43 7.28
C PRO A 278 12.06 16.75 6.58
N THR A 279 12.34 15.76 5.75
CA THR A 279 11.29 14.97 5.08
C THR A 279 10.48 14.14 6.08
N ILE A 280 9.24 13.76 5.72
CA ILE A 280 8.42 12.85 6.53
C ILE A 280 9.15 11.54 6.89
N TYR A 281 9.96 11.01 5.97
CA TYR A 281 10.73 9.79 6.23
C TYR A 281 11.85 10.02 7.25
N ALA A 282 12.51 11.18 7.20
CA ALA A 282 13.49 11.57 8.21
C ALA A 282 12.82 11.78 9.58
N HIS A 283 11.62 12.37 9.61
CA HIS A 283 10.82 12.49 10.83
C HIS A 283 10.48 11.10 11.42
N VAL A 284 9.90 10.20 10.62
CA VAL A 284 9.57 8.82 11.07
C VAL A 284 10.82 8.08 11.59
N ASN A 285 11.94 8.16 10.88
CA ASN A 285 13.16 7.49 11.33
C ASN A 285 13.68 8.07 12.65
N ARG A 286 13.62 9.39 12.87
CA ARG A 286 13.96 9.99 14.17
C ARG A 286 13.06 9.48 15.31
N VAL A 287 11.76 9.34 15.06
CA VAL A 287 10.83 8.75 16.04
C VAL A 287 11.23 7.31 16.34
N LEU A 288 11.56 6.50 15.33
CA LEU A 288 11.98 5.12 15.51
C LEU A 288 13.32 5.00 16.26
N ASP A 289 14.30 5.84 15.94
CA ASP A 289 15.61 5.87 16.60
C ASP A 289 15.47 6.20 18.10
N ARG A 290 14.49 7.05 18.46
CA ARG A 290 14.15 7.40 19.84
C ARG A 290 13.39 6.27 20.55
N VAL A 291 12.35 5.75 19.92
CA VAL A 291 11.35 4.90 20.58
C VAL A 291 11.78 3.43 20.60
N CYS A 292 12.35 2.89 19.52
CA CYS A 292 12.67 1.46 19.42
C CYS A 292 13.63 0.98 20.53
N PRO A 293 14.77 1.65 20.81
CA PRO A 293 15.68 1.20 21.86
C PRO A 293 15.04 1.27 23.24
N ALA A 294 14.30 2.34 23.52
CA ALA A 294 13.65 2.55 24.81
C ALA A 294 12.49 1.57 25.06
N ALA A 295 11.79 1.16 24.00
CA ALA A 295 10.72 0.16 24.05
C ALA A 295 11.23 -1.30 24.04
N GLY A 296 12.54 -1.54 23.95
CA GLY A 296 13.11 -2.89 23.87
C GLY A 296 12.79 -3.61 22.56
N VAL A 297 12.73 -2.88 21.44
CA VAL A 297 12.63 -3.41 20.08
C VAL A 297 14.04 -3.61 19.53
N SER A 298 14.46 -4.87 19.40
CA SER A 298 15.81 -5.23 18.95
C SER A 298 16.02 -5.07 17.43
N ALA A 299 14.94 -5.05 16.66
CA ALA A 299 15.01 -4.88 15.21
C ALA A 299 15.36 -3.42 14.86
N ALA A 300 16.31 -3.21 13.95
CA ALA A 300 16.65 -1.91 13.40
C ALA A 300 15.56 -1.42 12.42
N LEU A 301 14.41 -1.02 12.97
CA LEU A 301 13.26 -0.58 12.19
C LEU A 301 13.54 0.75 11.48
N THR A 302 12.96 0.91 10.29
CA THR A 302 12.95 2.17 9.54
C THR A 302 11.53 2.45 9.07
N SER A 303 11.27 3.62 8.48
CA SER A 303 10.00 3.93 7.82
C SER A 303 9.56 2.86 6.80
N HIS A 304 10.50 2.14 6.16
CA HIS A 304 10.20 1.06 5.22
C HIS A 304 9.80 -0.27 5.89
N SER A 305 10.02 -0.42 7.20
CA SER A 305 9.69 -1.63 7.98
C SER A 305 8.20 -1.86 8.10
N PHE A 306 7.38 -0.82 8.23
CA PHE A 306 5.92 -0.92 8.36
C PHE A 306 5.24 -1.48 7.11
N ARG A 307 5.73 -1.07 5.93
CA ARG A 307 5.25 -1.59 4.65
C ARG A 307 5.39 -3.11 4.58
N ARG A 308 6.53 -3.63 5.04
CA ARG A 308 6.81 -5.06 5.07
C ARG A 308 6.03 -5.76 6.17
N GLY A 309 6.05 -5.16 7.36
CA GLY A 309 5.38 -5.65 8.56
C GLY A 309 3.91 -5.91 8.35
N GLY A 310 3.13 -4.86 8.06
CA GLY A 310 1.69 -4.99 7.86
C GLY A 310 1.34 -5.93 6.70
N ALA A 311 2.11 -5.90 5.61
CA ALA A 311 1.86 -6.78 4.48
C ALA A 311 2.18 -8.25 4.75
N GLN A 312 3.28 -8.55 5.45
CA GLN A 312 3.62 -9.91 5.87
C GLN A 312 2.62 -10.43 6.89
N HIS A 313 2.18 -9.58 7.82
CA HIS A 313 1.14 -9.92 8.80
C HIS A 313 -0.18 -10.28 8.11
N ALA A 314 -0.63 -9.45 7.17
CA ALA A 314 -1.83 -9.74 6.38
C ALA A 314 -1.68 -11.02 5.54
N ASN A 315 -0.50 -11.23 4.93
CA ASN A 315 -0.19 -12.42 4.13
C ASN A 315 -0.07 -13.70 4.98
N GLY A 316 0.13 -13.58 6.29
CA GLY A 316 0.11 -14.72 7.21
C GLY A 316 -1.29 -15.30 7.40
N CYS A 317 -2.35 -14.61 6.97
CA CYS A 317 -3.72 -15.13 7.00
C CYS A 317 -4.03 -15.93 5.73
N GLU A 318 -4.37 -17.21 5.88
CA GLU A 318 -4.67 -18.15 4.78
C GLU A 318 -5.79 -17.66 3.85
N LYS A 319 -6.75 -16.91 4.38
CA LYS A 319 -7.88 -16.36 3.62
C LYS A 319 -7.56 -15.04 2.90
N MET A 320 -6.32 -14.55 3.00
CA MET A 320 -5.90 -13.29 2.40
C MET A 320 -5.20 -13.54 1.08
N THR A 321 -5.60 -12.82 0.03
CA THR A 321 -4.92 -12.90 -1.27
C THR A 321 -3.83 -11.82 -1.38
N ALA A 322 -2.73 -12.14 -2.06
CA ALA A 322 -1.69 -11.16 -2.37
C ALA A 322 -2.27 -9.96 -3.16
N ARG A 323 -3.27 -10.20 -4.00
CA ARG A 323 -3.96 -9.16 -4.78
C ARG A 323 -4.59 -8.11 -3.86
N TRP A 324 -5.36 -8.50 -2.87
CA TRP A 324 -6.01 -7.55 -1.96
C TRP A 324 -4.97 -6.74 -1.17
N ILE A 325 -3.88 -7.37 -0.74
CA ILE A 325 -2.77 -6.68 -0.06
C ILE A 325 -2.11 -5.65 -0.98
N PHE A 326 -1.92 -6.00 -2.25
CA PHE A 326 -1.37 -5.09 -3.26
C PHE A 326 -2.32 -3.91 -3.54
N ASP A 327 -3.62 -4.17 -3.62
CA ASP A 327 -4.65 -3.15 -3.85
C ASP A 327 -4.74 -2.17 -2.68
N ARG A 328 -4.78 -2.65 -1.42
CA ARG A 328 -4.70 -1.79 -0.22
C ARG A 328 -3.39 -0.98 -0.19
N GLY A 329 -2.27 -1.63 -0.53
CA GLY A 329 -0.98 -0.96 -0.66
C GLY A 329 -0.90 0.05 -1.82
N SER A 330 -1.88 0.03 -2.73
CA SER A 330 -1.86 0.75 -4.00
C SER A 330 -0.57 0.47 -4.79
N TRP A 331 -0.10 -0.78 -4.78
CA TRP A 331 1.11 -1.21 -5.48
C TRP A 331 0.77 -1.61 -6.91
N ASN A 332 1.22 -0.80 -7.87
CA ASN A 332 0.92 -0.98 -9.28
C ASN A 332 1.57 -2.27 -9.84
N LEU A 333 0.74 -3.24 -10.25
CA LEU A 333 1.11 -4.40 -11.06
C LEU A 333 0.58 -4.21 -12.49
N SER A 334 1.25 -3.33 -13.24
CA SER A 334 0.96 -2.94 -14.64
C SER A 334 -0.34 -2.16 -14.89
N THR A 335 -0.22 -1.18 -15.77
CA THR A 335 -1.21 -0.16 -16.18
C THR A 335 -2.51 -0.69 -16.81
N THR A 336 -2.71 -1.99 -16.92
CA THR A 336 -3.94 -2.61 -17.48
C THR A 336 -5.02 -2.84 -16.39
N ASN A 337 -4.66 -2.82 -15.10
CA ASN A 337 -5.62 -2.87 -13.98
C ASN A 337 -6.25 -1.50 -13.65
N LYS A 338 -5.72 -0.40 -14.19
CA LYS A 338 -6.28 0.94 -13.94
C LYS A 338 -7.73 1.07 -14.39
N GLY A 339 -8.12 0.39 -15.48
CA GLY A 339 -9.50 0.40 -15.98
C GLY A 339 -10.52 -0.34 -15.10
N PHE A 340 -10.08 -1.35 -14.32
CA PHE A 340 -10.97 -2.13 -13.45
C PHE A 340 -11.05 -1.58 -12.01
N ASN A 341 -10.09 -0.77 -11.58
CA ASN A 341 -10.16 -0.05 -10.30
C ASN A 341 -11.32 0.98 -10.29
N TYR A 342 -11.84 1.39 -11.45
CA TYR A 342 -13.02 2.27 -11.53
C TYR A 342 -14.34 1.55 -11.21
N ILE A 343 -14.37 0.22 -11.18
CA ILE A 343 -15.58 -0.58 -10.89
C ILE A 343 -15.55 -1.13 -9.45
N PHE A 344 -14.38 -1.18 -8.82
CA PHE A 344 -14.16 -1.85 -7.54
C PHE A 344 -13.33 -1.00 -6.57
N ASN A 345 -13.97 0.02 -5.99
CA ASN A 345 -13.64 0.44 -4.62
C ASN A 345 -14.16 -0.65 -3.66
N THR A 346 -13.50 -1.81 -3.65
CA THR A 346 -13.88 -2.96 -2.83
C THR A 346 -13.71 -2.66 -1.35
N SER A 347 -14.74 -2.04 -0.75
CA SER A 347 -14.84 -1.85 0.69
C SER A 347 -14.70 -3.17 1.42
N ARG A 348 -15.31 -4.25 0.91
CA ARG A 348 -15.32 -5.56 1.58
C ARG A 348 -13.93 -6.17 1.76
N GLU A 349 -13.13 -6.22 0.71
CA GLU A 349 -11.76 -6.76 0.71
C GLU A 349 -10.85 -5.91 1.61
N ASP A 350 -11.01 -4.58 1.54
CA ASP A 350 -10.29 -3.68 2.43
C ASP A 350 -10.72 -3.86 3.90
N HIS A 351 -12.00 -4.09 4.18
CA HIS A 351 -12.51 -4.41 5.52
C HIS A 351 -11.87 -5.68 6.05
N MET A 352 -11.73 -6.71 5.20
CA MET A 352 -11.08 -7.96 5.57
C MET A 352 -9.62 -7.75 5.94
N ILE A 353 -8.87 -6.94 5.19
CA ILE A 353 -7.47 -6.64 5.51
C ILE A 353 -7.39 -5.84 6.80
N ALA A 354 -8.20 -4.79 6.94
CA ALA A 354 -8.21 -3.94 8.13
C ALA A 354 -8.47 -4.77 9.40
N LYS A 355 -9.44 -5.70 9.35
CA LYS A 355 -9.72 -6.65 10.45
C LYS A 355 -8.51 -7.53 10.78
N VAL A 356 -7.80 -8.07 9.79
CA VAL A 356 -6.60 -8.88 10.02
C VAL A 356 -5.48 -8.06 10.65
N LEU A 357 -5.30 -6.80 10.22
CA LEU A 357 -4.31 -5.89 10.81
C LEU A 357 -4.65 -5.51 12.26
N SER A 358 -5.94 -5.49 12.58
CA SER A 358 -6.53 -5.27 13.91
C SER A 358 -6.60 -6.55 14.78
N GLY A 359 -6.04 -7.68 14.32
CA GLY A 359 -5.97 -8.93 15.09
C GLY A 359 -7.18 -9.87 14.97
N TYR A 360 -8.13 -9.59 14.06
CA TYR A 360 -9.33 -10.40 13.87
C TYR A 360 -9.23 -11.34 12.66
N LYS A 361 -10.14 -12.31 12.60
CA LYS A 361 -10.38 -13.10 11.38
C LYS A 361 -11.00 -12.19 10.30
N PRO A 362 -10.72 -12.40 9.00
CA PRO A 362 -11.25 -11.57 7.91
C PRO A 362 -12.78 -11.42 7.93
N SER A 363 -13.50 -12.50 8.27
CA SER A 363 -14.96 -12.55 8.31
C SER A 363 -15.55 -12.19 9.67
N ALA A 364 -14.76 -11.73 10.63
CA ALA A 364 -15.27 -11.36 11.95
C ALA A 364 -16.26 -10.21 11.84
N ALA A 365 -17.37 -10.29 12.58
CA ALA A 365 -18.21 -9.14 12.85
C ALA A 365 -17.48 -8.28 13.89
N VAL A 366 -17.04 -7.09 13.48
CA VAL A 366 -16.37 -6.12 14.34
C VAL A 366 -17.18 -4.85 14.22
N HIS A 367 -17.71 -4.39 15.34
CA HIS A 367 -18.56 -3.21 15.41
C HIS A 367 -17.77 -2.05 16.02
N LEU A 368 -18.02 -0.84 15.52
CA LEU A 368 -17.58 0.35 16.23
C LEU A 368 -18.36 0.46 17.54
N GLN A 369 -17.66 0.88 18.58
CA GLN A 369 -18.34 1.27 19.81
C GLN A 369 -19.11 2.56 19.53
N ASP A 370 -20.33 2.62 20.01
CA ASP A 370 -21.16 3.82 19.97
C ASP A 370 -21.59 4.22 21.38
N LEU A 371 -22.25 5.37 21.48
CA LEU A 371 -22.74 5.90 22.74
C LEU A 371 -24.24 5.61 22.95
N SER A 372 -24.88 4.85 22.05
CA SER A 372 -26.34 4.70 22.01
C SER A 372 -26.92 3.93 23.20
N SER A 373 -26.09 3.17 23.91
CA SER A 373 -26.50 2.41 25.09
C SER A 373 -26.65 3.26 26.36
N PHE A 374 -26.18 4.50 26.37
CA PHE A 374 -26.25 5.38 27.54
C PHE A 374 -27.59 6.13 27.61
N ASP A 375 -28.04 6.41 28.84
CA ASP A 375 -29.23 7.23 29.08
C ASP A 375 -28.99 8.71 28.71
N ALA A 376 -30.06 9.48 28.63
CA ALA A 376 -30.01 10.87 28.19
C ALA A 376 -29.13 11.77 29.08
N ASP A 377 -29.13 11.56 30.40
CA ASP A 377 -28.35 12.38 31.33
C ASP A 377 -26.86 12.07 31.21
N THR A 378 -26.53 10.79 31.03
CA THR A 378 -25.16 10.35 30.75
C THR A 378 -24.68 10.87 29.38
N LEU A 379 -25.53 10.83 28.36
CA LEU A 379 -25.21 11.36 27.03
C LEU A 379 -24.94 12.87 27.05
N ASP A 380 -25.72 13.64 27.81
CA ASP A 380 -25.46 15.08 27.99
C ASP A 380 -24.12 15.33 28.70
N SER A 381 -23.81 14.52 29.71
CA SER A 381 -22.53 14.58 30.42
C SER A 381 -21.35 14.24 29.49
N ILE A 382 -21.48 13.21 28.66
CA ILE A 382 -20.48 12.84 27.64
C ILE A 382 -20.33 13.96 26.60
N ALA A 383 -21.43 14.57 26.15
CA ALA A 383 -21.39 15.67 25.19
C ALA A 383 -20.65 16.90 25.75
N ARG A 384 -20.87 17.23 27.03
CA ARG A 384 -20.11 18.28 27.73
C ARG A 384 -18.64 17.93 27.84
N PHE A 385 -18.32 16.68 28.19
CA PHE A 385 -16.93 16.22 28.26
C PHE A 385 -16.23 16.27 26.90
N GLN A 386 -16.88 15.84 25.82
CA GLN A 386 -16.33 15.89 24.46
C GLN A 386 -15.96 17.30 24.01
N ARG A 387 -16.72 18.32 24.42
CA ARG A 387 -16.38 19.72 24.15
C ARG A 387 -15.06 20.14 24.79
N VAL A 388 -14.73 19.57 25.95
CA VAL A 388 -13.46 19.81 26.63
C VAL A 388 -12.36 18.97 26.01
N LEU A 389 -12.59 17.66 25.86
CA LEU A 389 -11.60 16.72 25.34
C LEU A 389 -11.15 17.05 23.91
N PHE A 390 -12.09 17.46 23.05
CA PHE A 390 -11.84 17.75 21.64
C PHE A 390 -11.97 19.24 21.31
N ALA A 391 -11.66 20.13 22.27
CA ALA A 391 -11.80 21.57 22.10
C ALA A 391 -11.08 22.12 20.85
N ALA A 392 -9.94 21.53 20.46
CA ALA A 392 -9.18 21.92 19.27
C ALA A 392 -9.76 21.39 17.93
N CYS A 393 -10.85 20.61 17.96
CA CYS A 393 -11.43 20.02 16.75
C CYS A 393 -12.95 19.82 16.77
N TYR A 394 -13.68 20.47 17.67
CA TYR A 394 -15.12 20.33 17.79
C TYR A 394 -15.84 21.67 17.98
N GLN A 395 -16.85 21.93 17.14
CA GLN A 395 -17.68 23.14 17.13
C GLN A 395 -16.89 24.46 16.99
N LEU A 396 -15.82 24.45 16.20
CA LEU A 396 -15.02 25.64 15.86
C LEU A 396 -15.62 26.39 14.67
N GLU A 397 -15.38 27.70 14.60
CA GLU A 397 -15.83 28.55 13.47
C GLU A 397 -15.26 28.10 12.13
N THR A 398 -13.98 27.71 12.10
CA THR A 398 -13.32 27.22 10.90
C THR A 398 -13.66 25.74 10.66
N GLU A 399 -14.52 25.47 9.68
CA GLU A 399 -14.98 24.11 9.35
C GLU A 399 -13.82 23.11 9.15
N ALA A 400 -12.72 23.54 8.52
CA ALA A 400 -11.56 22.69 8.22
C ALA A 400 -10.85 22.12 9.48
N PHE A 401 -11.07 22.71 10.65
CA PHE A 401 -10.48 22.25 11.92
C PHE A 401 -11.38 21.24 12.64
N ASN A 402 -12.63 21.10 12.20
CA ASN A 402 -13.62 20.27 12.87
C ASN A 402 -13.58 18.81 12.41
N ILE A 403 -13.94 17.92 13.33
CA ILE A 403 -14.24 16.53 13.06
C ILE A 403 -15.75 16.31 13.13
N ASN A 404 -16.26 15.44 12.26
CA ASN A 404 -17.66 15.07 12.24
C ASN A 404 -18.10 14.50 13.61
N ARG A 405 -19.30 14.90 14.07
CA ARG A 405 -19.84 14.48 15.36
C ARG A 405 -19.87 12.95 15.54
N LYS A 406 -20.31 12.20 14.54
CA LYS A 406 -20.36 10.72 14.58
C LYS A 406 -18.96 10.12 14.81
N VAL A 407 -17.94 10.71 14.18
CA VAL A 407 -16.54 10.30 14.37
C VAL A 407 -16.10 10.56 15.81
N LEU A 408 -16.40 11.74 16.36
CA LEU A 408 -16.07 12.06 17.75
C LEU A 408 -16.78 11.13 18.74
N ASP A 409 -18.02 10.76 18.48
CA ASP A 409 -18.78 9.82 19.33
C ASP A 409 -18.11 8.44 19.36
N VAL A 410 -17.67 7.90 18.22
CA VAL A 410 -16.92 6.64 18.17
C VAL A 410 -15.55 6.76 18.85
N LEU A 411 -14.81 7.85 18.60
CA LEU A 411 -13.49 8.06 19.23
C LEU A 411 -13.63 8.16 20.75
N THR A 412 -14.67 8.85 21.21
CA THR A 412 -15.01 8.99 22.63
C THR A 412 -15.37 7.63 23.23
N ALA A 413 -16.25 6.87 22.57
CA ALA A 413 -16.61 5.53 23.00
C ALA A 413 -15.36 4.64 23.12
N CYS A 414 -14.45 4.67 22.14
CA CYS A 414 -13.17 3.95 22.19
C CYS A 414 -12.25 4.37 23.35
N SER A 415 -12.25 5.65 23.73
CA SER A 415 -11.49 6.13 24.88
C SER A 415 -12.09 5.67 26.21
N PHE A 416 -13.42 5.59 26.31
CA PHE A 416 -14.15 5.30 27.55
C PHE A 416 -14.57 3.85 27.75
N GLY A 417 -14.70 3.06 26.69
CA GLY A 417 -15.10 1.66 26.73
C GLY A 417 -14.15 0.74 27.51
N THR A 418 -13.00 1.27 27.94
CA THR A 418 -12.03 0.60 28.82
C THR A 418 -12.26 0.90 30.32
N ILE A 419 -13.07 1.90 30.65
CA ILE A 419 -13.34 2.35 32.04
C ILE A 419 -14.73 1.90 32.51
N LEU A 420 -15.66 1.64 31.58
CA LEU A 420 -17.08 1.38 31.87
C LEU A 420 -17.53 -0.08 31.62
N CYS A 421 -16.62 -0.98 31.23
CA CYS A 421 -16.89 -2.43 31.07
C CYS A 421 -16.16 -3.24 32.14
#